data_AF-A0A495J5C0-F1
#
_entry.id   AF-A0A495J5C0-F1
#
_cell.length_a   1.000
_cell.length_b   1.000
_cell.length_c   1.000
_cell.angle_alpha   90.00
_cell.angle_beta   90.00
_cell.angle_gamma   90.00
#
_symmetry.space_group_name_H-M   'P 1'
#
loop_
_entity.id
_entity.type
_entity.pdbx_description
1 polymer ?
#
loop_
_entity_poly.entity_id
_entity_poly.type
_entity_poly.pdbx_seq_one_letter_code
_entity_poly.pdbx_strand_id
1 'polypeptide(L)'
;MAEMNFFFNLKEREGFINYCFDNDCVIIPDSNYEDNSYYLIKNINQYHGYMKECVGFFIVSDKYKQFPLEMRSFEKDGKLNYYIRQRYGGPSVDFYTPIFAEMESNKIGPGLISIYPFYYHYNEKIIPGNELKQTYNLLISYIRKKSTKVKIGKKNYWIGINTIEQVKAGILEFVEMDGFDWATIL
;
A
#
# COMPACT_ATOMS: atom_id res chain seq x y z
N MET A 1 11.65 7.64 8.23
CA MET A 1 10.46 7.14 7.53
C MET A 1 9.79 6.15 8.47
N ALA A 2 8.47 6.24 8.66
CA ALA A 2 7.76 5.21 9.39
C ALA A 2 7.26 4.17 8.38
N GLU A 3 7.53 2.90 8.64
CA GLU A 3 7.16 1.80 7.75
C GLU A 3 6.72 0.56 8.54
N MET A 4 5.82 -0.21 7.96
CA MET A 4 5.38 -1.51 8.48
C MET A 4 5.24 -2.50 7.33
N ASN A 5 5.90 -3.66 7.46
CA ASN A 5 5.74 -4.77 6.54
C ASN A 5 4.59 -5.67 7.03
N PHE A 6 3.78 -6.15 6.10
CA PHE A 6 2.66 -7.03 6.39
C PHE A 6 2.48 -8.11 5.32
N PHE A 7 1.72 -9.15 5.64
CA PHE A 7 1.25 -10.15 4.69
C PHE A 7 -0.26 -10.27 4.85
N PHE A 8 -0.98 -9.88 3.82
CA PHE A 8 -2.44 -9.99 3.73
C PHE A 8 -2.82 -10.73 2.48
N ASN A 9 -3.70 -11.71 2.59
CA ASN A 9 -4.37 -12.30 1.44
C ASN A 9 -5.39 -11.31 0.84
N LEU A 10 -6.00 -11.68 -0.28
CA LEU A 10 -7.00 -10.84 -0.95
C LEU A 10 -8.11 -10.35 0.00
N LYS A 11 -8.71 -11.24 0.79
CA LYS A 11 -9.81 -10.88 1.71
C LYS A 11 -9.38 -9.86 2.77
N GLU A 12 -8.17 -9.99 3.30
CA GLU A 12 -7.64 -9.06 4.30
C GLU A 12 -7.28 -7.71 3.69
N ARG A 13 -6.75 -7.70 2.46
CA ARG A 13 -6.54 -6.47 1.68
C ARG A 13 -7.85 -5.76 1.40
N GLU A 14 -8.86 -6.47 0.90
CA GLU A 14 -10.19 -5.89 0.66
C GLU A 14 -10.78 -5.29 1.94
N GLY A 15 -10.62 -5.97 3.09
CA GLY A 15 -10.99 -5.43 4.39
C GLY A 15 -10.25 -4.15 4.77
N PHE A 16 -8.94 -4.09 4.52
CA PHE A 16 -8.13 -2.88 4.74
C PHE A 16 -8.56 -1.71 3.83
N ILE A 17 -8.86 -2.01 2.57
CA ILE A 17 -9.30 -1.01 1.59
C ILE A 17 -10.68 -0.44 1.96
N ASN A 18 -11.63 -1.30 2.32
CA ASN A 18 -12.92 -0.84 2.85
C ASN A 18 -12.74 0.00 4.13
N TYR A 19 -11.83 -0.41 5.02
CA TYR A 19 -11.50 0.38 6.21
C TYR A 19 -10.92 1.76 5.87
N CYS A 20 -10.16 1.90 4.77
CA CYS A 20 -9.71 3.21 4.29
C CYS A 20 -10.92 4.07 3.87
N PHE A 21 -11.85 3.52 3.10
CA PHE A 21 -13.06 4.24 2.66
C PHE A 21 -13.94 4.66 3.84
N ASP A 22 -14.12 3.78 4.82
CA ASP A 22 -14.88 4.05 6.05
C ASP A 22 -14.27 5.18 6.92
N ASN A 23 -13.03 5.58 6.65
CA ASN A 23 -12.31 6.63 7.38
C ASN A 23 -12.00 7.86 6.50
N ASP A 24 -12.80 8.09 5.46
CA ASP A 24 -12.70 9.21 4.53
C ASP A 24 -11.33 9.31 3.83
N CYS A 25 -10.74 8.15 3.53
CA CYS A 25 -9.55 8.07 2.70
C CYS A 25 -9.94 7.78 1.25
N VAL A 26 -9.17 8.35 0.33
CA VAL A 26 -9.23 8.09 -1.10
C VAL A 26 -7.96 7.35 -1.50
N ILE A 27 -8.11 6.37 -2.37
CA ILE A 27 -6.99 5.56 -2.85
C ILE A 27 -6.70 5.93 -4.30
N ILE A 28 -5.42 6.07 -4.63
CA ILE A 28 -4.94 6.44 -5.95
C ILE A 28 -3.94 5.36 -6.37
N PRO A 29 -4.10 4.71 -7.53
CA PRO A 29 -3.16 3.70 -7.98
C PRO A 29 -1.81 4.32 -8.35
N ASP A 30 -0.70 3.62 -8.14
CA ASP A 30 0.61 4.02 -8.64
C ASP A 30 0.81 3.44 -10.04
N SER A 31 0.30 4.17 -11.04
CA SER A 31 0.21 3.74 -12.44
C SER A 31 0.83 4.76 -13.40
N ASN A 32 0.92 4.38 -14.67
CA ASN A 32 1.17 5.32 -15.76
C ASN A 32 -0.17 5.87 -16.27
N TYR A 33 -0.28 7.18 -16.38
CA TYR A 33 -1.49 7.91 -16.74
C TYR A 33 -1.35 8.53 -18.13
N GLU A 34 -2.45 8.59 -18.88
CA GLU A 34 -2.49 9.17 -20.22
C GLU A 34 -2.63 10.70 -20.19
N ASP A 35 -3.09 11.25 -19.07
CA ASP A 35 -3.26 12.68 -18.86
C ASP A 35 -2.59 13.16 -17.57
N ASN A 36 -2.55 14.49 -17.39
CA ASN A 36 -2.01 15.14 -16.20
C ASN A 36 -3.01 15.09 -15.03
N SER A 37 -3.61 13.92 -14.79
CA SER A 37 -4.53 13.67 -13.70
C SER A 37 -4.40 12.22 -13.22
N TYR A 38 -5.00 11.90 -12.07
CA TYR A 38 -4.96 10.56 -11.51
C TYR A 38 -6.36 10.06 -11.17
N TYR A 39 -6.52 8.76 -11.29
CA TYR A 39 -7.77 8.07 -10.98
C TYR A 39 -7.98 7.96 -9.47
N LEU A 40 -9.22 8.17 -9.05
CA LEU A 40 -9.62 7.99 -7.66
C LEU A 40 -10.39 6.68 -7.53
N ILE A 41 -9.87 5.77 -6.73
CA ILE A 41 -10.56 4.55 -6.32
C ILE A 41 -11.46 4.92 -5.14
N LYS A 42 -12.77 4.83 -5.38
CA LYS A 42 -13.85 5.21 -4.45
C LYS A 42 -14.62 4.01 -3.89
N ASN A 43 -14.38 2.82 -4.43
CA ASN A 43 -15.02 1.59 -3.97
C ASN A 43 -14.18 0.36 -4.30
N ILE A 44 -14.58 -0.77 -3.73
CA ILE A 44 -13.84 -2.03 -3.85
C ILE A 44 -13.82 -2.57 -5.28
N ASN A 45 -14.88 -2.36 -6.08
CA ASN A 45 -14.92 -2.82 -7.47
C ASN A 45 -13.89 -2.09 -8.34
N GLN A 46 -13.69 -0.80 -8.10
CA GLN A 46 -12.62 -0.02 -8.75
C GLN A 46 -11.24 -0.51 -8.32
N TYR A 47 -11.06 -0.81 -7.03
CA TYR A 47 -9.81 -1.37 -6.52
C TYR A 47 -9.48 -2.70 -7.22
N HIS A 48 -10.47 -3.56 -7.42
CA HIS A 48 -10.32 -4.82 -8.16
C HIS A 48 -9.84 -4.65 -9.60
N GLY A 49 -10.20 -3.55 -10.27
CA GLY A 49 -9.66 -3.21 -11.58
C GLY A 49 -8.14 -2.98 -11.54
N TYR A 50 -7.69 -2.13 -10.62
CA TYR A 50 -6.28 -1.71 -10.56
C TYR A 50 -5.33 -2.73 -9.93
N MET A 51 -5.83 -3.66 -9.12
CA MET A 51 -5.00 -4.74 -8.55
C MET A 51 -4.29 -5.59 -9.61
N LYS A 52 -4.80 -5.61 -10.84
CA LYS A 52 -4.20 -6.31 -11.98
C LYS A 52 -3.19 -5.47 -12.77
N GLU A 53 -3.04 -4.20 -12.42
CA GLU A 53 -2.24 -3.24 -13.19
C GLU A 53 -1.09 -2.66 -12.36
N CYS A 54 -1.28 -2.51 -11.05
CA CYS A 54 -0.27 -1.99 -10.15
C CYS A 54 -0.27 -2.68 -8.78
N VAL A 55 0.91 -2.64 -8.15
CA VAL A 55 1.12 -3.11 -6.77
C VAL A 55 1.18 -1.95 -5.77
N GLY A 56 1.41 -0.73 -6.23
CA GLY A 56 1.52 0.47 -5.42
C GLY A 56 0.24 1.29 -5.44
N PHE A 57 -0.07 1.91 -4.31
CA PHE A 57 -1.19 2.83 -4.15
C PHE A 57 -0.79 3.96 -3.19
N PHE A 58 -1.35 5.14 -3.41
CA PHE A 58 -1.31 6.27 -2.50
C PHE A 58 -2.65 6.40 -1.80
N ILE A 59 -2.63 6.54 -0.49
CA ILE A 59 -3.81 6.83 0.32
C ILE A 59 -3.73 8.31 0.72
N VAL A 60 -4.77 9.07 0.38
CA VAL A 60 -4.90 10.50 0.67
C VAL A 60 -6.21 10.75 1.44
N SER A 61 -6.27 11.83 2.20
CA SER A 61 -7.51 12.27 2.87
C SER A 61 -7.53 13.78 2.98
N ASP A 62 -8.71 14.38 2.88
CA ASP A 62 -8.88 15.82 3.06
C ASP A 62 -8.44 16.29 4.47
N LYS A 63 -8.38 15.38 5.44
CA LYS A 63 -7.88 15.64 6.81
C LYS A 63 -6.44 16.16 6.83
N TYR A 64 -5.59 15.77 5.89
CA TYR A 64 -4.18 16.16 5.83
C TYR A 64 -3.72 16.67 4.46
N LYS A 65 -4.63 16.74 3.49
CA LYS A 65 -4.34 17.23 2.14
C LYS A 65 -4.13 18.74 2.19
N GLN A 66 -2.90 19.17 1.91
CA GLN A 66 -2.56 20.58 1.72
C GLN A 66 -2.46 20.95 0.23
N PHE A 67 -1.96 20.01 -0.58
CA PHE A 67 -1.74 20.18 -2.01
C PHE A 67 -2.07 18.85 -2.72
N PRO A 68 -2.42 18.87 -4.02
CA PRO A 68 -2.54 17.64 -4.80
C PRO A 68 -1.18 16.95 -4.96
N LEU A 69 -1.18 15.64 -5.17
CA LEU A 69 0.02 14.91 -5.59
C LEU A 69 0.53 15.46 -6.92
N GLU A 70 1.85 15.65 -7.04
CA GLU A 70 2.47 16.18 -8.25
C GLU A 70 2.59 15.07 -9.29
N MET A 71 2.12 15.35 -10.50
CA MET A 71 2.27 14.50 -11.66
C MET A 71 3.48 14.96 -12.47
N ARG A 72 4.27 14.02 -12.99
CA ARG A 72 5.38 14.30 -13.89
C ARG A 72 5.20 13.56 -15.19
N SER A 73 5.42 14.26 -16.30
CA SER A 73 5.37 13.65 -17.63
C SER A 73 6.66 12.91 -17.97
N PHE A 74 6.53 11.88 -18.80
CA PHE A 74 7.63 11.17 -19.45
C PHE A 74 7.16 10.65 -20.81
N GLU A 75 8.10 10.43 -21.72
CA GLU A 75 7.82 9.83 -23.02
C GLU A 75 8.16 8.34 -22.99
N LYS A 76 7.24 7.50 -23.49
CA LYS A 76 7.44 6.07 -23.66
C LYS A 76 6.75 5.63 -24.94
N ASP A 77 7.50 4.97 -25.82
CA ASP A 77 7.02 4.46 -27.11
C ASP A 77 6.33 5.54 -27.98
N GLY A 78 6.90 6.76 -27.98
CA GLY A 78 6.37 7.91 -28.72
C GLY A 78 5.06 8.49 -28.15
N LYS A 79 4.64 8.06 -26.94
CA LYS A 79 3.47 8.57 -26.23
C LYS A 79 3.89 9.34 -24.99
N LEU A 80 3.27 10.50 -24.79
CA LEU A 80 3.37 11.25 -23.54
C LEU A 80 2.54 10.55 -22.47
N ASN A 81 3.17 10.16 -21.38
CA ASN A 81 2.55 9.55 -20.21
C ASN A 81 2.89 10.39 -18.97
N TYR A 82 2.16 10.15 -17.88
CA TYR A 82 2.37 10.80 -16.59
C TYR A 82 2.48 9.78 -15.47
N TYR A 83 3.17 10.11 -14.40
CA TYR A 83 3.22 9.32 -13.17
C TYR A 83 3.19 10.23 -11.95
N ILE A 84 2.78 9.69 -10.81
CA ILE A 84 2.80 10.41 -9.54
C ILE A 84 4.24 10.48 -9.05
N ARG A 85 4.75 11.69 -8.88
CA ARG A 85 6.09 11.91 -8.35
C ARG A 85 6.04 11.80 -6.82
N GLN A 86 6.37 10.61 -6.32
CA GLN A 86 6.39 10.31 -4.89
C GLN A 86 7.15 11.39 -4.09
N ARG A 87 6.53 11.87 -2.99
CA ARG A 87 7.02 12.97 -2.12
C ARG A 87 6.96 14.37 -2.73
N TYR A 88 6.27 14.59 -3.85
CA TYR A 88 6.07 15.91 -4.44
C TYR A 88 4.58 16.25 -4.56
N GLY A 89 4.29 17.54 -4.49
CA GLY A 89 2.92 18.06 -4.46
C GLY A 89 2.37 18.00 -3.05
N GLY A 90 1.94 16.83 -2.58
CA GLY A 90 1.25 16.66 -1.29
C GLY A 90 1.65 15.41 -0.50
N PRO A 91 1.21 15.32 0.76
CA PRO A 91 1.43 14.15 1.61
C PRO A 91 0.52 12.98 1.22
N SER A 92 1.06 11.76 1.32
CA SER A 92 0.36 10.49 1.15
C SER A 92 0.79 9.48 2.20
N VAL A 93 -0.05 8.47 2.44
CA VAL A 93 0.37 7.18 2.97
C VAL A 93 0.61 6.26 1.79
N ASP A 94 1.79 5.66 1.71
CA ASP A 94 2.12 4.74 0.63
C ASP A 94 1.70 3.34 1.04
N PHE A 95 1.05 2.62 0.13
CA PHE A 95 0.52 1.28 0.34
C PHE A 95 0.93 0.39 -0.83
N TYR A 96 1.84 -0.53 -0.57
CA TYR A 96 2.34 -1.50 -1.53
C TYR A 96 1.81 -2.90 -1.19
N THR A 97 1.26 -3.59 -2.18
CA THR A 97 0.61 -4.87 -2.02
C THR A 97 0.78 -5.76 -3.27
N PRO A 98 1.78 -6.66 -3.29
CA PRO A 98 2.07 -7.48 -4.47
C PRO A 98 1.07 -8.65 -4.56
N ILE A 99 -0.09 -8.41 -5.17
CA ILE A 99 -1.17 -9.40 -5.30
C ILE A 99 -1.01 -10.33 -6.51
N PHE A 100 -0.21 -9.95 -7.50
CA PHE A 100 0.02 -10.73 -8.73
C PHE A 100 0.43 -12.18 -8.44
N ALA A 101 1.40 -12.35 -7.54
CA ALA A 101 1.89 -13.67 -7.16
C ALA A 101 0.79 -14.54 -6.54
N GLU A 102 -0.18 -13.94 -5.85
CA GLU A 102 -1.27 -14.66 -5.19
C GLU A 102 -2.31 -15.11 -6.22
N MET A 103 -2.61 -14.26 -7.20
CA MET A 103 -3.57 -14.57 -8.27
C MET A 103 -3.05 -15.61 -9.27
N GLU A 104 -1.74 -15.63 -9.54
CA GLU A 104 -1.16 -16.49 -10.58
C GLU A 104 -0.54 -17.77 -10.05
N SER A 105 0.01 -17.74 -8.82
CA SER A 105 0.86 -18.81 -8.30
C SER A 105 0.56 -19.21 -6.87
N ASN A 106 -0.55 -18.73 -6.29
CA ASN A 106 -0.89 -18.92 -4.87
C ASN A 106 0.23 -18.46 -3.93
N LYS A 107 1.09 -17.53 -4.38
CA LYS A 107 2.21 -17.02 -3.60
C LYS A 107 1.91 -15.66 -3.01
N ILE A 108 2.20 -15.44 -1.74
CA ILE A 108 1.99 -14.16 -1.08
C ILE A 108 3.32 -13.47 -0.76
N GLY A 109 3.48 -12.27 -1.34
CA GLY A 109 4.61 -11.39 -1.07
C GLY A 109 4.35 -10.40 0.07
N PRO A 110 5.40 -9.84 0.68
CA PRO A 110 5.25 -8.81 1.70
C PRO A 110 4.68 -7.53 1.09
N GLY A 111 3.63 -7.01 1.71
CA GLY A 111 3.18 -5.64 1.53
C GLY A 111 3.94 -4.67 2.44
N LEU A 112 3.82 -3.37 2.14
CA LEU A 112 4.43 -2.28 2.88
C LEU A 112 3.42 -1.14 3.03
N ILE A 113 3.33 -0.57 4.24
CA ILE A 113 2.65 0.70 4.47
C ILE A 113 3.62 1.69 5.10
N SER A 114 3.72 2.89 4.54
CA SER A 114 4.71 3.87 5.00
C SER A 114 4.23 5.32 4.85
N ILE A 115 4.91 6.22 5.56
CA ILE A 115 4.78 7.67 5.38
C ILE A 115 6.17 8.31 5.35
N TYR A 116 6.30 9.35 4.52
CA TYR A 116 7.45 10.22 4.55
C TYR A 116 7.31 11.32 5.62
N PRO A 117 8.41 11.68 6.29
CA PRO A 117 8.40 12.75 7.29
C PRO A 117 8.28 14.15 6.68
N PHE A 118 8.44 14.28 5.36
CA PHE A 118 8.30 15.52 4.61
C PHE A 118 8.02 15.25 3.13
N TYR A 119 7.43 16.24 2.46
CA TYR A 119 7.26 16.27 1.00
C TYR A 119 7.77 17.62 0.46
N TYR A 120 7.83 17.74 -0.86
CA TYR A 120 8.21 18.96 -1.55
C TYR A 120 7.00 19.56 -2.26
N HIS A 121 6.85 20.87 -2.17
CA HIS A 121 5.98 21.64 -3.06
C HIS A 121 6.85 22.67 -3.76
N TYR A 122 7.00 22.54 -5.08
CA TYR A 122 8.05 23.22 -5.83
C TYR A 122 9.44 22.95 -5.22
N ASN A 123 10.12 23.98 -4.74
CA ASN A 123 11.45 23.89 -4.12
C ASN A 123 11.41 23.92 -2.59
N GLU A 124 10.21 23.95 -2.00
CA GLU A 124 10.04 24.05 -0.55
C GLU A 124 9.81 22.68 0.07
N LYS A 125 10.57 22.40 1.13
CA LYS A 125 10.41 21.20 1.95
C LYS A 125 9.35 21.46 3.02
N ILE A 126 8.25 20.71 2.98
CA ILE A 126 7.12 20.87 3.90
C ILE A 126 7.02 19.65 4.81
N ILE A 127 6.84 19.91 6.11
CA ILE A 127 6.56 18.88 7.12
C ILE A 127 5.03 18.78 7.25
N PRO A 128 4.42 17.61 6.98
CA PRO A 128 2.99 17.41 7.14
C PRO A 128 2.52 17.71 8.57
N GLY A 129 1.26 18.13 8.68
CA GLY A 129 0.57 18.21 9.97
C GLY A 129 0.46 16.85 10.67
N ASN A 130 0.03 16.87 11.93
CA ASN A 130 -0.12 15.65 12.72
C ASN A 130 -1.20 14.70 12.17
N GLU A 131 -2.12 15.22 11.37
CA GLU A 131 -3.26 14.51 10.78
C GLU A 131 -2.81 13.37 9.85
N LEU A 132 -1.70 13.54 9.12
CA LEU A 132 -1.11 12.45 8.33
C LEU A 132 -0.64 11.32 9.24
N LYS A 133 0.08 11.66 10.31
CA LYS A 133 0.60 10.68 11.27
C LYS A 133 -0.54 9.98 12.02
N GLN A 134 -1.60 10.71 12.37
CA GLN A 134 -2.80 10.15 12.99
C GLN A 134 -3.49 9.16 12.04
N THR A 135 -3.66 9.53 10.77
CA THR A 135 -4.25 8.63 9.76
C THR A 135 -3.38 7.39 9.55
N TYR A 136 -2.07 7.55 9.41
CA TYR A 136 -1.15 6.41 9.33
C TYR A 136 -1.27 5.49 10.56
N ASN A 137 -1.29 6.06 11.77
CA ASN A 137 -1.43 5.29 13.01
C ASN A 137 -2.77 4.54 13.09
N LEU A 138 -3.85 5.14 12.59
CA LEU A 138 -5.16 4.51 12.48
C LEU A 138 -5.11 3.29 11.54
N LEU A 139 -4.53 3.46 10.35
CA LEU A 139 -4.41 2.40 9.34
C LEU A 139 -3.52 1.24 9.83
N ILE A 140 -2.36 1.52 10.44
CA ILE A 140 -1.52 0.45 10.98
C ILE A 140 -2.15 -0.22 12.20
N SER A 141 -3.01 0.47 12.96
CA SER A 141 -3.75 -0.13 14.08
C SER A 141 -4.71 -1.21 13.58
N TYR A 142 -5.39 -0.95 12.46
CA TYR A 142 -6.20 -1.97 11.78
C TYR A 142 -5.36 -3.18 11.40
N ILE A 143 -4.18 -2.97 10.79
CA ILE A 143 -3.29 -4.07 10.39
C ILE A 143 -2.89 -4.91 11.60
N ARG A 144 -2.48 -4.26 12.69
CA ARG A 144 -2.09 -4.93 13.94
C ARG A 144 -3.24 -5.73 14.55
N LYS A 145 -4.47 -5.21 14.52
CA LYS A 145 -5.66 -5.89 15.07
C LYS A 145 -6.03 -7.15 14.28
N LYS A 146 -5.67 -7.21 13.00
CA LYS A 146 -6.00 -8.33 12.10
C LYS A 146 -4.83 -9.29 11.86
N SER A 147 -3.70 -9.08 12.53
CA SER A 147 -2.45 -9.78 12.24
C SER A 147 -1.74 -10.27 13.50
N THR A 148 -0.91 -11.28 13.32
CA THR A 148 0.11 -11.71 14.29
C THR A 148 1.46 -11.13 13.91
N LYS A 149 2.19 -10.60 14.89
CA LYS A 149 3.56 -10.12 14.69
C LYS A 149 4.54 -11.29 14.67
N VAL A 150 5.32 -11.36 13.61
CA VAL A 150 6.34 -12.39 13.38
C VAL A 150 7.67 -11.74 13.07
N LYS A 151 8.77 -12.31 13.56
CA LYS A 151 10.12 -11.87 13.23
C LYS A 151 10.73 -12.81 12.19
N ILE A 152 11.10 -12.26 11.03
CA ILE A 152 11.74 -12.98 9.91
C ILE A 152 13.12 -12.35 9.71
N GLY A 153 14.18 -13.10 10.02
CA GLY A 153 15.54 -12.56 10.08
C GLY A 153 15.64 -11.33 11.01
N LYS A 154 15.98 -10.17 10.43
CA LYS A 154 16.12 -8.89 11.18
C LYS A 154 14.85 -8.03 11.15
N LYS A 155 13.83 -8.39 10.39
CA LYS A 155 12.63 -7.58 10.16
C LYS A 155 11.42 -8.14 10.91
N ASN A 156 10.52 -7.25 11.31
CA ASN A 156 9.21 -7.62 11.85
C ASN A 156 8.18 -7.53 10.72
N TYR A 157 7.31 -8.54 10.66
CA TYR A 157 6.20 -8.63 9.73
C TYR A 157 4.91 -8.83 10.51
N TRP A 158 3.83 -8.26 10.01
CA TRP A 158 2.47 -8.48 10.52
C TRP A 158 1.74 -9.38 9.54
N ILE A 159 1.54 -10.64 9.92
CA ILE A 159 0.90 -11.62 9.04
C ILE A 159 -0.58 -11.72 9.45
N GLY A 160 -1.47 -11.47 8.50
CA GLY A 160 -2.91 -11.56 8.71
C GLY A 160 -3.33 -12.95 9.18
N ILE A 161 -4.33 -12.99 10.07
CA ILE A 161 -4.81 -14.25 10.66
C ILE A 161 -5.32 -15.21 9.57
N ASN A 162 -6.09 -14.72 8.59
CA ASN A 162 -6.60 -15.55 7.50
C ASN A 162 -5.47 -15.99 6.56
N THR A 163 -4.45 -15.13 6.39
CA THR A 163 -3.23 -15.49 5.64
C THR A 163 -2.53 -16.68 6.29
N ILE A 164 -2.34 -16.66 7.62
CA ILE A 164 -1.73 -17.78 8.36
C ILE A 164 -2.55 -19.05 8.18
N GLU A 165 -3.88 -18.96 8.32
CA GLU A 165 -4.78 -20.11 8.17
C GLU A 165 -4.69 -20.72 6.76
N GLN A 166 -4.67 -19.90 5.72
CA GLN A 166 -4.55 -20.38 4.34
C GLN A 166 -3.19 -21.02 4.06
N VAL A 167 -2.12 -20.51 4.66
CA VAL A 167 -0.79 -21.13 4.53
C VAL A 167 -0.73 -22.47 5.26
N LYS A 168 -1.29 -22.57 6.48
CA LYS A 168 -1.43 -23.84 7.20
C LYS A 168 -2.23 -24.88 6.43
N ALA A 169 -3.23 -24.44 5.67
CA ALA A 169 -4.04 -25.30 4.81
C ALA A 169 -3.38 -25.65 3.46
N GLY A 170 -2.19 -25.12 3.15
CA GLY A 170 -1.53 -25.31 1.85
C GLY A 170 -2.22 -24.62 0.68
N ILE A 171 -3.09 -23.64 0.95
CA ILE A 171 -3.79 -22.84 -0.07
C ILE A 171 -2.90 -21.71 -0.58
N LEU A 172 -2.10 -21.13 0.32
CA LEU A 172 -1.13 -20.09 0.01
C LEU A 172 0.27 -20.53 0.42
N GLU A 173 1.25 -20.07 -0.32
CA GLU A 173 2.66 -20.16 0.03
C GLU A 173 3.23 -18.77 0.14
N PHE A 174 4.09 -18.51 1.11
CA PHE A 174 4.84 -17.26 1.09
C PHE A 174 5.89 -17.31 -0.02
N VAL A 175 6.14 -16.18 -0.67
CA VAL A 175 7.33 -16.06 -1.53
C VAL A 175 8.57 -16.36 -0.71
N GLU A 176 9.58 -17.02 -1.29
CA GLU A 176 10.82 -17.32 -0.57
C GLU A 176 11.41 -16.06 0.05
N MET A 177 11.72 -16.15 1.34
CA MET A 177 12.37 -15.09 2.10
C MET A 177 13.65 -15.64 2.70
N ASP A 178 14.77 -14.95 2.47
CA ASP A 178 16.06 -15.35 3.03
C ASP A 178 15.99 -15.49 4.56
N GLY A 179 16.39 -16.66 5.06
CA GLY A 179 16.53 -16.93 6.49
C GLY A 179 15.23 -17.23 7.23
N PHE A 180 14.22 -17.77 6.55
CA PHE A 180 12.95 -18.13 7.16
C PHE A 180 12.67 -19.63 7.20
N ASP A 181 12.43 -20.15 8.40
CA ASP A 181 11.96 -21.52 8.62
C ASP A 181 10.47 -21.49 8.95
N TRP A 182 9.64 -21.96 8.00
CA TRP A 182 8.18 -21.98 8.16
C TRP A 182 7.71 -22.91 9.28
N ALA A 183 8.54 -23.88 9.72
CA ALA A 183 8.22 -24.80 10.81
C ALA A 183 8.02 -24.10 12.17
N THR A 184 8.43 -22.83 12.30
CA THR A 184 8.29 -22.09 13.58
C THR A 184 6.95 -21.35 13.74
N ILE A 185 6.10 -21.33 12.70
CA ILE A 185 4.84 -20.56 12.67
C ILE A 185 3.63 -21.45 12.41
N LEU A 186 3.85 -22.55 11.68
CA LEU A 186 2.85 -23.59 11.44
C LEU A 186 2.69 -24.46 12.69
#